data_AF-A0A2N2ZW19-F1
#
_entry.id   AF-A0A2N2ZW19-F1
#
_cell.length_a   1.000
_cell.length_b   1.000
_cell.length_c   1.000
_cell.angle_alpha   90.00
_cell.angle_beta   90.00
_cell.angle_gamma   90.00
#
_symmetry.space_group_name_H-M   'P 1'
#
loop_
_entity.id
_entity.type
_entity.pdbx_description
1 polymer ?
#
loop_
_entity_poly.entity_id
_entity_poly.type
_entity_poly.pdbx_seq_one_letter_code
_entity_poly.pdbx_strand_id
1 'polypeptide(L)'
;MKRKTNLKQAKPSSQQPVVSKRTEGYVTQIAPKTISRTRQDIATWKRAMAQADNVDMPKRVLLHKLYKDIMLDALLTSQLEGRINETAYASYTIRKGEIVDEASKALCMSRPWFSDLIKTIVETRWVGTTLEE
;
A
#
# COMPACT_ATOMS: atom_id res chain seq x y z
N MET A 1 -34.68 14.18 -65.94
CA MET A 1 -34.69 14.45 -64.48
C MET A 1 -35.36 13.28 -63.75
N LYS A 2 -34.60 12.43 -63.04
CA LYS A 2 -35.13 11.37 -62.18
C LYS A 2 -34.33 11.40 -60.86
N ARG A 3 -34.90 11.98 -59.80
CA ARG A 3 -34.29 12.01 -58.47
C ARG A 3 -34.60 10.68 -57.78
N LYS A 4 -33.59 9.84 -57.56
CA LYS A 4 -33.67 8.68 -56.68
C LYS A 4 -33.70 9.19 -55.23
N THR A 5 -34.82 8.99 -54.54
CA THR A 5 -34.99 9.20 -53.11
C THR A 5 -34.22 8.11 -52.35
N ASN A 6 -33.11 8.49 -51.72
CA ASN A 6 -32.41 7.62 -50.76
C ASN A 6 -33.10 7.73 -49.40
N LEU A 7 -33.91 6.74 -49.02
CA LEU A 7 -34.29 6.52 -47.63
C LEU A 7 -33.03 6.08 -46.87
N LYS A 8 -32.44 7.00 -46.10
CA LYS A 8 -31.44 6.64 -45.10
C LYS A 8 -32.15 5.82 -44.02
N GLN A 9 -31.82 4.54 -43.91
CA GLN A 9 -32.20 3.72 -42.78
C GLN A 9 -31.55 4.29 -41.51
N ALA A 10 -32.37 4.87 -40.64
CA ALA A 10 -31.98 5.28 -39.31
C ALA A 10 -31.74 4.02 -38.45
N LYS A 11 -30.50 3.83 -37.98
CA LYS A 11 -30.19 2.82 -36.97
C LYS A 11 -30.87 3.24 -35.65
N PRO A 12 -31.71 2.39 -35.03
CA PRO A 12 -32.29 2.75 -33.75
C PRO A 12 -31.20 2.75 -32.67
N SER A 13 -31.13 3.87 -31.97
CA SER A 13 -30.41 4.05 -30.72
C SER A 13 -31.02 3.17 -29.63
N SER A 14 -30.22 2.26 -29.09
CA SER A 14 -30.54 1.60 -27.81
C SER A 14 -29.25 1.20 -27.10
N GLN A 15 -28.48 2.18 -26.63
CA GLN A 15 -27.56 1.96 -25.53
C GLN A 15 -28.27 2.44 -24.27
N GLN A 16 -29.00 1.53 -23.62
CA GLN A 16 -29.44 1.75 -22.25
C GLN A 16 -28.20 1.77 -21.35
N PRO A 17 -28.10 2.67 -20.36
CA PRO A 17 -27.06 2.56 -19.36
C PRO A 17 -27.36 1.29 -18.56
N VAL A 18 -26.43 0.34 -18.55
CA VAL A 18 -26.50 -0.83 -17.68
C VAL A 18 -26.23 -0.34 -16.26
N VAL A 19 -27.28 0.15 -15.60
CA VAL A 19 -27.24 0.44 -14.17
C VAL A 19 -27.14 -0.92 -13.48
N SER A 20 -25.94 -1.27 -13.05
CA SER A 20 -25.76 -2.45 -12.20
C SER A 20 -26.55 -2.20 -10.91
N LYS A 21 -27.60 -3.00 -10.72
CA LYS A 21 -28.34 -3.03 -9.45
C LYS A 21 -27.32 -3.34 -8.36
N ARG A 22 -27.09 -2.38 -7.47
CA ARG A 22 -26.28 -2.57 -6.27
C ARG A 22 -27.06 -3.55 -5.39
N THR A 23 -26.64 -4.81 -5.39
CA THR A 23 -27.19 -5.80 -4.47
C THR A 23 -26.75 -5.38 -3.07
N GLU A 24 -27.72 -4.97 -2.25
CA GLU A 24 -27.57 -4.74 -0.82
C GLU A 24 -27.36 -6.10 -0.14
N GLY A 25 -26.14 -6.63 -0.25
CA GLY A 25 -25.76 -7.90 0.34
C GLY A 25 -24.31 -7.86 0.74
N TYR A 26 -24.01 -8.39 1.92
CA TYR A 26 -22.65 -8.52 2.42
C TYR A 26 -21.84 -9.34 1.41
N VAL A 27 -20.77 -8.76 0.86
CA VAL A 27 -19.91 -9.44 -0.11
C VAL A 27 -19.12 -10.51 0.63
N THR A 28 -19.53 -11.77 0.49
CA THR A 28 -18.88 -12.93 1.13
C THR A 28 -17.60 -13.38 0.41
N GLN A 29 -17.27 -12.78 -0.75
CA GLN A 29 -16.16 -13.21 -1.60
C GLN A 29 -15.25 -12.04 -1.97
N ILE A 30 -13.99 -12.12 -1.57
CA ILE A 30 -12.94 -11.17 -1.93
C ILE A 30 -12.46 -11.53 -3.34
N ALA A 31 -12.91 -10.78 -4.35
CA ALA A 31 -12.41 -10.94 -5.70
C ALA A 31 -10.99 -10.33 -5.82
N PRO A 32 -10.01 -11.04 -6.41
CA PRO A 32 -8.68 -10.49 -6.63
C PRO A 32 -8.75 -9.32 -7.61
N LYS A 33 -8.29 -8.15 -7.18
CA LYS A 33 -8.23 -6.95 -8.02
C LYS A 33 -6.87 -6.86 -8.70
N THR A 34 -6.85 -6.93 -10.03
CA THR A 34 -5.62 -6.76 -10.81
C THR A 34 -5.04 -5.37 -10.59
N ILE A 35 -3.79 -5.31 -10.15
CA ILE A 35 -3.04 -4.07 -10.00
C ILE A 35 -2.48 -3.70 -11.37
N SER A 36 -3.10 -2.74 -12.06
CA SER A 36 -2.49 -2.16 -13.26
C SER A 36 -1.19 -1.45 -12.87
N ARG A 37 -0.08 -1.86 -13.50
CA ARG A 37 1.27 -1.29 -13.36
C ARG A 37 1.59 -0.36 -14.54
N THR A 38 0.66 0.51 -14.89
CA THR A 38 0.91 1.59 -15.85
C THR A 38 1.87 2.60 -15.23
N ARG A 39 2.67 3.31 -16.05
CA ARG A 39 3.57 4.39 -15.59
C ARG A 39 2.79 5.35 -14.69
N GLN A 40 3.22 5.46 -13.43
CA GLN A 40 2.65 6.45 -12.52
C GLN A 40 3.23 7.82 -12.84
N ASP A 41 2.36 8.80 -13.03
CA ASP A 41 2.73 10.19 -13.22
C ASP A 41 2.81 10.94 -11.88
N ILE A 42 3.54 12.06 -11.85
CA ILE A 42 3.68 12.96 -10.71
C ILE A 42 2.30 13.42 -10.19
N ALA A 43 1.32 13.59 -11.09
CA ALA A 43 -0.05 13.91 -10.70
C ALA A 43 -0.68 12.83 -9.79
N THR A 44 -0.36 11.55 -10.04
CA THR A 44 -0.83 10.42 -9.22
C THR A 44 -0.22 10.48 -7.82
N TRP A 45 1.05 10.85 -7.73
CA TRP A 45 1.76 10.98 -6.45
C TRP A 45 1.21 12.14 -5.63
N LYS A 46 1.01 13.30 -6.25
CA LYS A 46 0.37 14.46 -5.59
C LYS A 46 -1.02 14.12 -5.08
N ARG A 47 -1.80 13.36 -5.86
CA ARG A 47 -3.12 12.90 -5.45
C ARG A 47 -3.06 11.94 -4.26
N ALA A 48 -2.08 11.04 -4.23
CA ALA A 48 -1.88 10.12 -3.11
C ALA A 48 -1.54 10.86 -1.81
N MET A 49 -0.66 11.87 -1.87
CA MET A 49 -0.33 12.73 -0.73
C MET A 49 -1.53 13.55 -0.26
N ALA A 50 -2.20 14.26 -1.18
CA ALA A 50 -3.38 15.06 -0.85
C ALA A 50 -4.53 14.21 -0.26
N GLN A 51 -4.65 12.94 -0.64
CA GLN A 51 -5.63 12.02 -0.06
C GLN A 51 -5.23 11.56 1.35
N ALA A 52 -3.94 11.41 1.62
CA ALA A 52 -3.44 11.04 2.94
C ALA A 52 -3.52 12.23 3.93
N ASP A 53 -3.35 13.46 3.43
CA ASP A 53 -3.40 14.71 4.22
C ASP A 53 -4.83 15.24 4.41
N ASN A 54 -5.84 14.59 3.81
CA ASN A 54 -7.23 15.00 3.95
C ASN A 54 -7.69 14.86 5.40
N VAL A 55 -8.12 15.99 5.99
CA VAL A 55 -8.55 16.10 7.40
C VAL A 55 -9.85 15.32 7.65
N ASP A 56 -10.80 15.35 6.71
CA ASP A 56 -12.13 14.77 6.90
C ASP A 56 -12.15 13.26 6.65
N MET A 57 -11.39 12.79 5.65
CA MET A 57 -11.36 11.38 5.26
C MET A 57 -9.97 10.94 4.80
N PRO A 58 -9.03 10.72 5.74
CA PRO A 58 -7.66 10.30 5.40
C PRO A 58 -7.68 8.86 4.87
N LYS A 59 -7.46 8.70 3.56
CA LYS A 59 -7.37 7.38 2.91
C LYS A 59 -5.95 7.14 2.45
N ARG A 60 -5.26 6.21 3.11
CA ARG A 60 -3.84 5.88 2.81
C ARG A 60 -3.64 4.81 1.75
N VAL A 61 -4.70 4.27 1.15
CA VAL A 61 -4.60 3.17 0.15
C VAL A 61 -3.72 3.55 -1.05
N LEU A 62 -3.88 4.77 -1.59
CA LEU A 62 -3.05 5.24 -2.70
C LEU A 62 -1.60 5.48 -2.28
N LEU A 63 -1.39 5.98 -1.06
CA LEU A 63 -0.06 6.22 -0.49
C LEU A 63 0.70 4.89 -0.30
N HIS A 64 0.06 3.86 0.25
CA HIS A 64 0.69 2.53 0.37
C HIS A 64 0.98 1.89 -0.98
N LYS A 65 0.11 2.09 -1.99
CA LYS A 65 0.39 1.63 -3.35
C LYS A 65 1.62 2.32 -3.93
N LEU A 66 1.74 3.64 -3.71
CA LEU A 66 2.90 4.42 -4.12
C LEU A 66 4.19 3.91 -3.46
N TYR A 67 4.20 3.65 -2.15
CA TYR A 67 5.37 3.09 -1.47
C TYR A 67 5.78 1.73 -2.01
N LYS A 68 4.81 0.85 -2.30
CA LYS A 68 5.09 -0.45 -2.93
C LYS A 68 5.73 -0.31 -4.31
N ASP A 69 5.28 0.65 -5.10
CA ASP A 69 5.84 0.90 -6.43
C ASP A 69 7.25 1.52 -6.34
N ILE A 70 7.51 2.39 -5.35
CA ILE A 70 8.85 2.96 -5.10
C ILE A 70 9.84 1.87 -4.64
N MET A 71 9.39 0.92 -3.82
CA MET A 71 10.23 -0.20 -3.35
C MET A 71 10.61 -1.21 -4.44
N LEU A 72 10.10 -1.05 -5.68
CA LEU A 72 10.57 -1.84 -6.82
C LEU A 72 11.96 -1.39 -7.30
N ASP A 73 12.45 -0.22 -6.88
CA ASP A 73 13.81 0.20 -7.16
C ASP A 73 14.81 -0.61 -6.33
N ALA A 74 15.62 -1.43 -7.02
CA ALA A 74 16.60 -2.30 -6.39
C ALA A 74 17.67 -1.53 -5.61
N LEU A 75 18.06 -0.34 -6.08
CA LEU A 75 19.07 0.46 -5.38
C LEU A 75 18.51 0.93 -4.04
N LEU A 76 17.34 1.57 -4.04
CA LEU A 76 16.68 2.04 -2.83
C LEU A 76 16.46 0.90 -1.84
N THR A 77 15.93 -0.23 -2.31
CA THR A 77 15.65 -1.39 -1.48
C THR A 77 16.92 -1.93 -0.83
N SER A 78 18.02 -2.04 -1.58
CA SER A 78 19.32 -2.47 -1.01
C SER A 78 19.83 -1.54 0.09
N GLN A 79 19.67 -0.23 -0.08
CA GLN A 79 20.08 0.76 0.93
C GLN A 79 19.21 0.70 2.18
N LEU A 80 17.91 0.44 2.00
CA LEU A 80 16.97 0.31 3.10
C LEU A 80 17.25 -0.95 3.92
N GLU A 81 17.44 -2.08 3.25
CA GLU A 81 17.81 -3.36 3.86
C GLU A 81 19.14 -3.26 4.61
N GLY A 82 20.13 -2.56 4.03
CA GLY A 82 21.39 -2.27 4.70
C GLY A 82 21.20 -1.57 6.05
N ARG A 83 20.33 -0.55 6.10
CA ARG A 83 20.02 0.18 7.34
C ARG A 83 19.28 -0.68 8.36
N ILE A 84 18.31 -1.47 7.93
CA ILE A 84 17.58 -2.41 8.80
C ILE A 84 18.58 -3.40 9.41
N ASN A 85 19.46 -3.97 8.60
CA ASN A 85 20.46 -4.92 9.05
C ASN A 85 21.44 -4.28 10.06
N GLU A 86 21.93 -3.08 9.79
CA GLU A 86 22.83 -2.36 10.71
C GLU A 86 22.16 -2.15 12.08
N THR A 87 20.88 -1.78 12.11
CA THR A 87 20.12 -1.65 13.36
C THR A 87 19.85 -2.98 14.05
N ALA A 88 19.66 -4.07 13.31
CA ALA A 88 19.43 -5.40 13.87
C ALA A 88 20.70 -5.99 14.50
N TYR A 89 21.88 -5.71 13.93
CA TYR A 89 23.17 -6.15 14.46
C TYR A 89 23.74 -5.24 15.55
N ALA A 90 23.12 -4.08 15.80
CA ALA A 90 23.55 -3.18 16.85
C ALA A 90 23.48 -3.86 18.23
N SER A 91 24.54 -3.70 19.01
CA SER A 91 24.61 -4.25 20.37
C SER A 91 23.65 -3.49 21.29
N TYR A 92 22.71 -4.21 21.90
CA TYR A 92 21.77 -3.64 22.87
C TYR A 92 21.92 -4.28 24.26
N THR A 93 21.47 -3.54 25.27
CA THR A 93 21.39 -4.00 26.67
C THR A 93 20.02 -3.71 27.23
N ILE A 94 19.41 -4.70 27.87
CA ILE A 94 18.14 -4.54 28.59
C ILE A 94 18.49 -4.34 30.07
N ARG A 95 17.99 -3.26 30.66
CA ARG A 95 18.26 -2.90 32.05
C ARG A 95 16.95 -2.73 32.80
N LYS A 96 16.88 -3.23 34.02
CA LYS A 96 15.80 -2.96 34.97
C LYS A 96 16.41 -2.13 36.11
N GLY A 97 16.37 -0.81 35.97
CA GLY A 97 17.12 0.10 36.85
C GLY A 97 18.62 0.04 36.56
N GLU A 98 19.45 -0.14 37.60
CA GLU A 98 20.91 -0.29 37.47
C GLU A 98 21.36 -1.71 37.07
N ILE A 99 20.49 -2.72 37.23
CA ILE A 99 20.86 -4.11 36.97
C ILE A 99 20.67 -4.43 35.50
N VAL A 100 21.72 -4.96 34.88
CA VAL A 100 21.67 -5.53 33.52
C VAL A 100 21.00 -6.89 33.61
N ASP A 101 19.89 -7.06 32.89
CA ASP A 101 19.16 -8.33 32.85
C ASP A 101 19.61 -9.13 31.62
N GLU A 102 20.58 -10.00 31.83
CA GLU A 102 21.12 -10.89 30.79
C GLU A 102 20.13 -11.98 30.38
N ALA A 103 19.25 -12.42 31.28
CA ALA A 103 18.26 -13.46 31.00
C ALA A 103 17.21 -12.95 30.01
N SER A 104 16.72 -11.72 30.20
CA SER A 104 15.80 -11.07 29.26
C SER A 104 16.47 -10.81 27.90
N LYS A 105 17.75 -10.43 27.88
CA LYS A 105 18.50 -10.26 26.62
C LYS A 105 18.61 -11.56 25.84
N ALA A 106 18.92 -12.68 26.51
CA ALA A 106 19.00 -13.99 25.87
C ALA A 106 17.62 -14.43 25.32
N LEU A 107 16.54 -14.17 26.08
CA LEU A 107 15.17 -14.42 25.63
C LEU A 107 14.82 -13.63 24.37
N CYS A 108 15.12 -12.32 24.33
CA CYS A 108 14.89 -11.48 23.15
C CYS A 108 15.68 -11.97 21.93
N MET A 109 16.97 -12.32 22.09
CA MET A 109 17.79 -12.85 20.99
C MET A 109 17.31 -14.20 20.47
N SER A 110 16.73 -15.04 21.32
CA SER A 110 16.30 -16.39 20.93
C SER A 110 15.02 -16.42 20.08
N ARG A 111 14.25 -15.33 20.05
CA ARG A 111 12.91 -15.31 19.45
C ARG A 111 12.87 -14.48 18.17
N PRO A 112 12.22 -14.97 17.09
CA PRO A 112 12.13 -14.25 15.82
C PRO A 112 11.29 -12.97 15.89
N TRP A 113 10.31 -12.91 16.81
CA TRP A 113 9.47 -11.71 16.96
C TRP A 113 10.28 -10.45 17.31
N PHE A 114 11.44 -10.60 17.93
CA PHE A 114 12.26 -9.46 18.34
C PHE A 114 12.97 -8.80 17.15
N SER A 115 13.46 -9.61 16.20
CA SER A 115 14.01 -9.08 14.94
C SER A 115 12.91 -8.43 14.09
N ASP A 116 11.71 -9.03 14.07
CA ASP A 116 10.56 -8.48 13.34
C ASP A 116 10.14 -7.14 13.97
N LEU A 117 10.07 -7.05 15.30
CA LEU A 117 9.77 -5.81 16.02
C LEU A 117 10.77 -4.70 15.70
N ILE A 118 12.08 -4.98 15.70
CA ILE A 118 13.11 -4.00 15.34
C ILE A 118 12.89 -3.52 13.90
N LYS A 119 12.65 -4.45 12.98
CA LYS A 119 12.36 -4.13 11.58
C LYS A 119 11.14 -3.22 11.47
N THR A 120 10.03 -3.54 12.13
CA THR A 120 8.80 -2.72 12.12
C THR A 120 9.02 -1.32 12.70
N ILE A 121 9.80 -1.20 13.78
CA ILE A 121 10.16 0.10 14.39
C ILE A 121 10.90 0.98 13.39
N VAL A 122 11.89 0.40 12.71
CA VAL A 122 12.66 1.10 11.68
C VAL A 122 11.76 1.42 10.48
N GLU A 123 10.89 0.49 10.08
CA GLU A 123 10.00 0.67 8.94
C GLU A 123 8.91 1.72 9.14
N THR A 124 8.49 1.90 10.39
CA THR A 124 7.54 2.93 10.80
C THR A 124 8.05 4.34 10.47
N ARG A 125 9.37 4.56 10.41
CA ARG A 125 9.95 5.87 10.08
C ARG A 125 9.62 6.33 8.65
N TRP A 126 9.45 5.41 7.70
CA TRP A 126 9.22 5.74 6.30
C TRP A 126 7.80 5.46 5.81
N VAL A 127 7.14 4.42 6.31
CA VAL A 127 5.75 4.09 5.90
C VAL A 127 4.72 4.70 6.86
N GLY A 128 5.12 5.10 8.06
CA GLY A 128 4.25 5.51 9.15
C GLY A 128 3.76 4.30 9.96
N THR A 129 2.83 4.53 10.87
CA THR A 129 2.29 3.48 11.77
C THR A 129 1.53 2.43 10.97
N THR A 130 2.10 1.24 10.85
CA THR A 130 1.39 0.02 10.49
C THR A 130 1.00 -0.71 11.77
N LEU A 131 -0.25 -1.17 11.86
CA LEU A 131 -0.64 -2.11 12.91
C LEU A 131 -0.25 -3.49 12.40
N GLU A 132 0.74 -4.11 13.04
CA GLU A 132 1.10 -5.51 12.81
C GLU A 132 0.52 -6.32 13.98
N GLU A 133 -0.19 -7.41 13.66
CA GLU A 133 -0.82 -8.33 14.62
C GLU A 133 0.16 -9.39 15.13
#